data_AF-A0A6I2VXV4-F1
#
_entry.id   AF-A0A6I2VXV4-F1
#
_cell.length_a   1.000
_cell.length_b   1.000
_cell.length_c   1.000
_cell.angle_alpha   90.00
_cell.angle_beta   90.00
_cell.angle_gamma   90.00
#
_symmetry.space_group_name_H-M   'P 1'
#
loop_
_entity.id
_entity.type
_entity.pdbx_description
1 polymer ?
#
loop_
_entity_poly.entity_id
_entity_poly.type
_entity_poly.pdbx_seq_one_letter_code
_entity_poly.pdbx_strand_id
1 'polypeptide(L)'
;MTSLPQATPQFDGIQGYTVPDSTPSPLRLASAPAGAPNIVLILLDDVGFGTCGTFGGPVPTPALDRVAAHGLRFNQFHTTALCSPTRAAML
;
A
#
# COMPACT_ATOMS: atom_id res chain seq x y z
N MET A 1 4.37 -1.93 -24.36
CA MET A 1 4.01 -1.02 -23.26
C MET A 1 2.81 -1.62 -22.56
N THR A 2 2.98 -2.14 -21.35
CA THR A 2 1.89 -2.71 -20.55
C THR A 2 1.05 -1.56 -20.00
N SER A 3 -0.24 -1.49 -20.35
CA SER A 3 -1.16 -0.45 -19.89
C SER A 3 -1.50 -0.67 -18.42
N LEU A 4 -0.74 -0.02 -17.54
CA LEU A 4 -1.05 0.11 -16.12
C LEU A 4 -1.67 1.49 -15.86
N PRO A 5 -2.62 1.61 -14.90
CA PRO A 5 -3.15 0.54 -14.05
C PRO A 5 -4.16 -0.36 -14.79
N GLN A 6 -4.24 -1.63 -14.39
CA GLN A 6 -5.30 -2.53 -14.87
C GLN A 6 -6.58 -2.25 -14.08
N ALA A 7 -7.72 -2.19 -14.76
CA ALA A 7 -9.01 -2.09 -14.09
C ALA A 7 -9.26 -3.34 -13.23
N THR A 8 -9.86 -3.15 -12.06
CA THR A 8 -10.35 -4.26 -11.24
C THR A 8 -11.34 -5.09 -12.08
N PRO A 9 -11.14 -6.40 -12.23
CA PRO A 9 -12.08 -7.24 -12.96
C PRO A 9 -13.45 -7.22 -12.27
N GLN A 10 -14.50 -7.42 -13.05
CA GLN A 10 -15.84 -7.58 -12.49
C GLN A 10 -15.84 -8.78 -11.53
N PHE A 11 -16.50 -8.62 -10.38
CA PHE A 11 -16.71 -9.71 -9.44
C PHE A 11 -17.51 -10.84 -10.10
N ASP A 12 -16.94 -12.04 -10.14
CA ASP A 12 -17.54 -13.25 -10.75
C ASP A 12 -18.02 -14.27 -9.72
N GLY A 13 -18.03 -13.91 -8.44
CA GLY A 13 -18.55 -14.72 -7.35
C GLY A 13 -20.07 -14.55 -7.14
N ILE A 14 -20.57 -15.14 -6.07
CA ILE A 14 -21.97 -15.03 -5.63
C ILE A 14 -22.00 -14.26 -4.31
N GLN A 15 -22.77 -13.17 -4.26
CA GLN A 15 -22.99 -12.42 -3.03
C GLN A 15 -24.29 -12.90 -2.37
N GLY A 16 -24.17 -13.76 -1.36
CA GLY A 16 -25.28 -14.20 -0.53
C GLY A 16 -25.53 -13.28 0.66
N TYR A 17 -26.62 -13.52 1.39
CA TYR A 17 -26.90 -12.79 2.64
C TYR A 17 -25.97 -13.22 3.79
N THR A 18 -25.51 -14.47 3.75
CA THR A 18 -24.58 -15.02 4.73
C THR A 18 -23.34 -15.58 4.04
N VAL A 19 -22.27 -15.80 4.80
CA VAL A 19 -21.01 -16.37 4.29
C VAL A 19 -21.21 -17.74 3.63
N PRO A 20 -22.00 -18.68 4.20
CA PRO A 20 -22.31 -19.96 3.54
C PRO A 20 -23.01 -19.85 2.18
N ASP A 21 -23.81 -18.80 1.97
CA ASP A 21 -24.54 -18.57 0.71
C ASP A 21 -23.70 -17.84 -0.35
N SER A 22 -22.47 -17.46 0.01
CA SER A 22 -21.58 -16.66 -0.82
C SER A 22 -20.49 -17.51 -1.46
N THR A 23 -20.13 -17.16 -2.70
CA THR A 23 -18.97 -17.75 -3.40
C THR A 23 -17.97 -16.63 -3.66
N PRO A 24 -16.70 -16.75 -3.22
CA PRO A 24 -15.71 -15.71 -3.43
C PRO A 24 -15.27 -15.66 -4.89
N SER A 25 -14.93 -14.46 -5.36
CA SER A 25 -14.14 -14.24 -6.57
C SER A 25 -12.66 -14.16 -6.18
N PRO A 26 -11.83 -15.15 -6.55
CA PRO A 26 -10.42 -15.14 -6.16
C PRO A 26 -9.65 -14.04 -6.89
N LEU A 27 -8.89 -13.24 -6.14
CA LEU A 27 -7.98 -12.24 -6.70
C LEU A 27 -6.91 -12.94 -7.55
N ARG A 28 -6.92 -12.68 -8.86
CA ARG A 28 -5.85 -13.13 -9.77
C ARG A 28 -4.85 -11.99 -9.94
N LEU A 29 -3.72 -12.09 -9.24
CA LEU A 29 -2.61 -11.17 -9.40
C LEU A 29 -1.88 -11.50 -10.71
N ALA A 30 -1.75 -10.52 -11.60
CA ALA A 30 -0.92 -10.66 -12.78
C ALA A 30 0.56 -10.80 -12.36
N SER A 31 1.27 -11.72 -13.01
CA SER A 31 2.72 -11.81 -12.83
C SER A 31 3.40 -10.57 -13.41
N ALA A 32 4.41 -10.05 -12.70
CA ALA A 32 5.22 -8.97 -13.22
C ALA A 32 5.94 -9.41 -14.51
N PRO A 33 6.14 -8.52 -15.49
CA PRO A 33 6.90 -8.84 -16.70
C PRO A 33 8.32 -9.32 -16.38
N ALA A 34 8.91 -10.12 -17.28
CA ALA A 34 10.30 -10.54 -17.14
C ALA A 34 11.23 -9.32 -17.03
N GLY A 35 12.12 -9.32 -16.04
CA GLY A 35 13.05 -8.22 -15.77
C GLY A 35 12.46 -7.04 -15.00
N ALA A 36 11.19 -7.09 -14.57
CA ALA A 36 10.62 -6.08 -13.69
C ALA A 36 11.32 -6.10 -12.30
N PRO A 37 11.51 -4.93 -11.66
CA PRO A 37 12.07 -4.88 -10.31
C PRO A 37 11.07 -5.44 -9.28
N ASN A 38 11.59 -6.00 -8.20
CA ASN A 38 10.79 -6.31 -7.02
C ASN A 38 10.49 -5.02 -6.25
N ILE A 39 9.22 -4.80 -5.90
CA ILE A 39 8.78 -3.65 -5.11
C ILE A 39 8.29 -4.16 -3.76
N VAL A 40 8.79 -3.58 -2.68
CA VAL A 40 8.31 -3.83 -1.31
C VAL A 40 7.71 -2.54 -0.79
N LEU A 41 6.39 -2.53 -0.55
CA LEU A 41 5.67 -1.41 0.04
C LEU A 41 5.49 -1.66 1.55
N ILE A 42 6.02 -0.77 2.36
CA ILE A 42 5.84 -0.78 3.82
C ILE A 42 4.95 0.40 4.18
N LEU A 43 3.75 0.13 4.67
CA LEU A 43 2.81 1.12 5.17
C LEU A 43 2.67 0.99 6.69
N LEU A 44 2.83 2.09 7.40
CA LEU A 44 2.62 2.15 8.84
C LEU A 44 1.23 2.75 9.12
N ASP A 45 0.41 2.07 9.92
CA ASP A 45 -0.93 2.55 10.28
C ASP A 45 -0.86 3.49 11.49
N ASP A 46 -1.62 4.58 11.46
CA ASP A 46 -1.71 5.60 12.53
C ASP A 46 -0.37 6.18 13.04
N VAL A 47 0.66 6.22 12.19
CA VAL A 47 1.94 6.85 12.53
C VAL A 47 1.96 8.31 12.09
N GLY A 48 2.08 9.22 13.06
CA GLY A 48 2.22 10.65 12.81
C GLY A 48 3.59 11.03 12.23
N PHE A 49 3.62 12.07 11.39
CA PHE A 49 4.85 12.56 10.75
C PHE A 49 5.99 12.84 11.74
N GLY A 50 5.68 13.46 12.88
CA GLY A 50 6.64 13.81 13.92
C GLY A 50 7.02 12.68 14.89
N THR A 51 6.60 11.43 14.63
CA THR A 51 6.88 10.30 15.53
C THR A 51 8.29 9.74 15.30
N CYS A 52 8.67 9.51 14.05
CA CYS A 52 9.92 8.84 13.69
C CYS A 52 11.15 9.79 13.73
N GLY A 53 12.24 9.31 14.31
CA GLY A 53 13.54 10.00 14.34
C GLY A 53 14.06 10.40 12.97
N THR A 54 13.74 9.64 11.91
CA THR A 54 14.09 9.96 10.51
C THR A 54 13.58 11.34 10.05
N PHE A 55 12.52 11.85 10.68
CA PHE A 55 11.94 13.18 10.46
C PHE A 55 12.08 14.12 11.68
N GLY A 56 12.96 13.79 12.63
CA GLY A 56 13.21 14.59 13.83
C GLY A 56 12.30 14.27 15.03
N GLY A 57 11.52 13.20 14.96
CA GLY A 57 10.68 12.72 16.05
C GLY A 57 11.46 12.04 17.19
N PRO A 58 10.80 11.78 18.33
CA PRO A 58 11.46 11.23 19.52
C PRO A 58 11.73 9.71 19.43
N VAL A 59 11.11 8.99 18.49
CA VAL A 59 11.23 7.52 18.40
C VAL A 59 12.40 7.12 17.48
N PRO A 60 13.47 6.48 17.99
CA PRO A 60 14.57 6.02 17.15
C PRO A 60 14.09 5.00 16.11
N THR A 61 14.45 5.20 14.84
CA THR A 61 14.02 4.36 13.72
C THR A 61 15.19 4.00 12.80
N PRO A 62 16.22 3.30 13.32
CA PRO A 62 17.49 3.09 12.61
C PRO A 62 17.34 2.32 11.28
N ALA A 63 16.31 1.48 11.15
CA ALA A 63 16.00 0.82 9.89
C ALA A 63 15.51 1.81 8.82
N LEU A 64 14.63 2.75 9.19
CA LEU A 64 14.15 3.80 8.29
C LEU A 64 15.26 4.80 7.97
N ASP A 65 16.13 5.11 8.93
CA ASP A 65 17.30 5.98 8.71
C ASP A 65 18.24 5.40 7.65
N ARG A 66 18.49 4.09 7.67
CA ARG A 66 19.29 3.41 6.63
C ARG A 66 18.62 3.49 5.26
N VAL A 67 17.31 3.26 5.17
CA VAL A 67 16.58 3.38 3.90
C VAL A 67 16.64 4.80 3.36
N ALA A 68 16.43 5.80 4.23
CA ALA A 68 16.50 7.20 3.88
C ALA A 68 17.90 7.66 3.42
N ALA A 69 18.97 7.12 4.00
CA ALA A 69 20.35 7.45 3.62
C ALA A 69 20.72 6.92 2.21
N HIS A 70 20.03 5.89 1.73
CA HIS A 70 20.25 5.29 0.41
C HIS A 70 19.11 5.59 -0.58
N GLY A 71 18.23 6.54 -0.26
CA GLY A 71 17.02 6.80 -1.03
C GLY A 71 16.57 8.26 -0.97
N LEU A 72 15.27 8.46 -1.20
CA LEU A 72 14.62 9.76 -1.16
C LEU A 72 13.74 9.89 0.07
N ARG A 73 13.61 11.11 0.59
CA ARG A 73 12.69 11.47 1.68
C ARG A 73 11.75 12.57 1.20
N PHE A 74 10.47 12.43 1.52
CA PHE A 74 9.44 13.41 1.23
C PHE A 74 8.93 14.00 2.54
N ASN A 75 8.99 15.33 2.68
CA ASN A 75 8.52 16.07 3.85
C ASN A 75 7.17 16.78 3.63
N GLN A 76 6.63 16.68 2.42
CA GLN A 76 5.31 17.18 2.03
C GLN A 76 4.49 16.02 1.45
N PHE A 77 4.04 15.14 2.34
CA PHE A 77 3.18 14.01 2.01
C PHE A 77 1.81 14.21 2.68
N HIS A 78 0.74 13.95 1.94
CA HIS A 78 -0.63 14.18 2.38
C HIS A 78 -1.41 12.87 2.41
N THR A 79 -2.08 12.63 3.53
CA THR A 79 -3.06 11.54 3.68
C THR A 79 -4.46 12.13 3.72
N THR A 80 -5.46 11.27 3.55
CA THR A 80 -6.81 11.63 3.98
C THR A 80 -6.92 11.51 5.50
N ALA A 81 -7.98 12.07 6.11
CA ALA A 81 -8.18 12.06 7.56
C ALA A 81 -8.58 10.68 8.14
N LEU A 82 -8.65 9.63 7.31
CA LEU A 82 -9.04 8.28 7.70
C LEU A 82 -8.18 7.21 6.99
N CYS A 83 -7.94 6.09 7.65
CA CYS A 83 -7.07 5.03 7.12
C CYS A 83 -7.64 4.42 5.83
N SER A 84 -8.96 4.17 5.78
CA SER A 84 -9.61 3.55 4.61
C SER A 84 -9.48 4.37 3.32
N PRO A 85 -9.87 5.67 3.28
CA PRO A 85 -9.67 6.47 2.08
C PRO A 85 -8.19 6.74 1.74
N THR A 86 -7.29 6.78 2.72
CA THR A 86 -5.84 6.86 2.47
C THR A 86 -5.32 5.60 1.77
N ARG A 87 -5.70 4.42 2.27
CA ARG A 87 -5.34 3.14 1.64
C ARG A 87 -5.97 2.99 0.25
N ALA A 88 -7.23 3.41 0.10
CA ALA A 88 -7.93 3.35 -1.19
C ALA A 88 -7.30 4.29 -2.23
N ALA A 89 -6.80 5.47 -1.85
CA ALA A 89 -6.11 6.38 -2.79
C ALA A 89 -4.70 5.89 -3.20
N MET A 90 -4.11 4.99 -2.42
CA MET A 90 -2.79 4.40 -2.69
C MET A 90 -2.86 3.21 -3.67
N LEU A 91 -4.02 2.52 -3.72
CA LEU A 91 -4.27 1.30 -4.50
C LEU A 91 -4.97 1.61 -5.82
#